data_AF-A0A955I9R9-F1
#
_entry.id   AF-A0A955I9R9-F1
#
_cell.length_a   1.000
_cell.length_b   1.000
_cell.length_c   1.000
_cell.angle_alpha   90.00
_cell.angle_beta   90.00
_cell.angle_gamma   90.00
#
_symmetry.space_group_name_H-M   'P 1'
#
loop_
_entity.id
_entity.type
_entity.pdbx_description
1 polymer ?
#
loop_
_entity_poly.entity_id
_entity_poly.type
_entity_poly.pdbx_seq_one_letter_code
_entity_poly.pdbx_strand_id
1 'polypeptide(L)'
;MQFGFHLTIDLYGCDFDKLNSLEECHNSLREAVEILDMKALIPPYTFKAASNEEQGGKDPGGITGFIVIAESHISIHTFAKRGFASIDVYSCKEFNTENAKNF
;
A
#
# COMPACT_ATOMS: atom_id res chain seq x y z
N MET A 1 21.22 -5.37 -16.76
CA MET A 1 20.46 -6.42 -16.07
C MET A 1 19.49 -5.71 -15.15
N GLN A 2 18.18 -5.87 -15.36
CA GLN A 2 17.16 -5.25 -14.51
C GLN A 2 16.73 -6.30 -13.48
N PHE A 3 16.92 -6.00 -12.20
CA PHE A 3 16.67 -6.95 -11.10
C PHE A 3 15.23 -6.87 -10.56
N GLY A 4 14.51 -5.79 -10.86
CA GLY A 4 13.11 -5.62 -10.49
C GLY A 4 12.50 -4.34 -11.04
N PHE A 5 11.19 -4.23 -10.86
CA PHE A 5 10.33 -3.13 -11.24
C PHE A 5 9.70 -2.57 -9.96
N HIS A 6 9.89 -1.29 -9.71
CA HIS A 6 9.34 -0.60 -8.55
C HIS A 6 8.44 0.53 -9.04
N LEU A 7 7.15 0.41 -8.76
CA LEU A 7 6.18 1.47 -8.97
C LEU A 7 5.80 2.07 -7.61
N THR A 8 5.91 3.39 -7.51
CA THR A 8 5.44 4.17 -6.37
C THR A 8 4.19 4.96 -6.78
N ILE A 9 3.13 4.87 -6.00
CA ILE A 9 1.86 5.56 -6.27
C ILE A 9 1.52 6.44 -5.06
N ASP A 10 1.36 7.73 -5.33
CA ASP A 10 0.90 8.72 -4.37
C ASP A 10 -0.55 9.09 -4.67
N LEU A 11 -1.44 8.86 -3.71
CA LEU A 11 -2.86 9.19 -3.80
C LEU A 11 -3.18 10.38 -2.91
N TYR A 12 -3.89 11.36 -3.47
CA TYR A 12 -4.28 12.60 -2.79
C TYR A 12 -5.80 12.79 -2.82
N GLY A 13 -6.35 13.43 -1.79
CA GLY A 13 -7.79 13.70 -1.68
C GLY A 13 -8.62 12.45 -1.40
N CYS A 14 -8.02 11.43 -0.78
CA CYS A 14 -8.70 10.19 -0.43
C CYS A 14 -9.67 10.39 0.74
N ASP A 15 -10.68 9.52 0.79
CA ASP A 15 -11.67 9.47 1.87
C ASP A 15 -11.04 9.07 3.21
N PHE A 16 -11.39 9.79 4.28
CA PHE A 16 -10.82 9.59 5.61
C PHE A 16 -11.13 8.20 6.18
N ASP A 17 -12.38 7.73 6.06
CA ASP A 17 -12.83 6.49 6.68
C ASP A 17 -12.19 5.28 5.98
N LYS A 18 -12.06 5.35 4.65
CA LYS A 18 -11.32 4.35 3.87
C LYS A 18 -9.85 4.28 4.27
N LEU A 19 -9.18 5.44 4.36
CA LEU A 19 -7.78 5.49 4.76
C LEU A 19 -7.54 5.05 6.20
N ASN A 20 -8.54 5.15 7.08
CA ASN A 20 -8.42 4.81 8.50
C ASN A 20 -8.92 3.38 8.84
N SER A 21 -9.17 2.55 7.83
CA SER A 21 -9.68 1.18 8.00
C SER A 21 -8.61 0.13 7.74
N LEU A 22 -8.39 -0.75 8.74
CA LEU A 22 -7.53 -1.92 8.60
C LEU A 22 -8.06 -2.89 7.53
N GLU A 23 -9.39 -3.07 7.50
CA GLU A 23 -10.06 -3.98 6.59
C GLU A 23 -9.96 -3.48 5.14
N GLU A 24 -10.17 -2.19 4.90
CA GLU A 24 -10.02 -1.60 3.57
C GLU A 24 -8.57 -1.74 3.07
N CYS A 25 -7.59 -1.38 3.90
CA CYS A 25 -6.18 -1.55 3.57
C CYS A 25 -5.83 -3.01 3.23
N HIS A 26 -6.37 -3.96 3.99
CA HIS A 26 -6.17 -5.39 3.76
C HIS A 26 -6.80 -5.82 2.42
N ASN A 27 -8.02 -5.37 2.13
CA ASN A 27 -8.73 -5.70 0.90
C ASN A 27 -8.06 -5.09 -0.33
N SER A 28 -7.61 -3.82 -0.27
CA SER A 28 -6.85 -3.16 -1.34
C SER A 28 -5.56 -3.91 -1.67
N LEU A 29 -4.84 -4.44 -0.67
CA LEU A 29 -3.64 -5.25 -0.92
C LEU A 29 -3.97 -6.57 -1.65
N ARG A 30 -5.10 -7.21 -1.33
CA ARG A 30 -5.54 -8.41 -2.05
C ARG A 30 -5.94 -8.10 -3.49
N GLU A 31 -6.70 -7.03 -3.67
CA GLU A 31 -7.14 -6.57 -4.99
C GLU A 31 -5.95 -6.16 -5.86
N ALA A 32 -4.95 -5.48 -5.30
CA ALA A 32 -3.71 -5.17 -6.01
C ALA A 32 -3.00 -6.42 -6.54
N VAL A 33 -2.92 -7.49 -5.74
CA VAL A 33 -2.33 -8.77 -6.19
C VAL A 33 -3.11 -9.36 -7.35
N GLU A 34 -4.44 -9.30 -7.32
CA GLU A 34 -5.31 -9.84 -8.37
C GLU A 34 -5.21 -9.03 -9.66
N ILE A 35 -5.29 -7.70 -9.59
CA ILE A 35 -5.24 -6.78 -10.74
C ILE A 35 -3.88 -6.81 -11.44
N LEU A 36 -2.81 -7.06 -10.68
CA LEU A 36 -1.44 -7.10 -11.19
C LEU A 36 -0.98 -8.49 -11.63
N ASP A 37 -1.85 -9.51 -11.57
CA ASP A 37 -1.50 -10.90 -11.90
C ASP A 37 -0.26 -11.39 -11.13
N MET A 38 -0.29 -11.17 -9.81
CA MET A 38 0.76 -11.55 -8.88
C MET A 38 0.32 -12.71 -8.00
N LYS A 39 1.28 -13.41 -7.40
CA LYS A 39 1.01 -14.51 -6.48
C LYS A 39 1.35 -14.12 -5.04
N ALA A 40 0.33 -13.98 -4.20
CA ALA A 40 0.53 -13.85 -2.76
C ALA A 40 1.19 -15.11 -2.17
N LEU A 41 2.18 -14.93 -1.31
CA LEU A 41 2.77 -16.02 -0.51
C LEU A 41 2.07 -16.16 0.84
N ILE A 42 1.57 -15.04 1.38
CA ILE A 42 0.87 -14.94 2.66
C ILE A 42 -0.30 -13.96 2.55
N PRO A 43 -1.30 -14.02 3.45
CA PRO A 43 -2.31 -12.98 3.55
C PRO A 43 -1.70 -11.61 3.86
N PRO A 44 -2.36 -10.49 3.50
CA PRO A 44 -1.91 -9.17 3.90
C PRO A 44 -1.84 -9.01 5.42
N TYR A 45 -0.88 -8.23 5.88
CA TYR A 45 -0.76 -7.78 7.27
C TYR A 45 -1.01 -6.28 7.33
N THR A 46 -1.92 -5.86 8.19
CA THR A 46 -2.29 -4.46 8.37
C THR A 46 -2.19 -4.05 9.83
N PHE A 47 -1.62 -2.87 10.09
CA PHE A 47 -1.33 -2.35 11.41
C PHE A 47 -1.77 -0.90 11.52
N LYS A 48 -2.27 -0.51 12.70
CA LYS A 48 -2.42 0.90 13.05
C LYS A 48 -1.05 1.48 13.40
N ALA A 49 -0.60 2.44 12.63
CA ALA A 49 0.59 3.25 12.90
C ALA A 49 0.21 4.41 13.83
N ALA A 50 0.88 4.49 14.98
CA ALA A 50 0.66 5.58 15.92
C ALA A 50 1.21 6.91 15.38
N SER A 51 0.53 8.01 15.70
CA SER A 51 1.06 9.34 15.42
C SER A 51 2.29 9.63 16.27
N ASN A 52 3.23 10.40 15.70
CA ASN A 52 4.35 10.97 16.45
C ASN A 52 4.24 12.50 16.60
N GLU A 53 3.09 13.10 16.28
CA GLU A 53 2.87 14.56 16.39
C GLU A 53 3.06 15.05 17.83
N GLU A 54 2.67 14.26 18.83
CA GLU A 54 2.88 14.57 20.26
C GLU A 54 4.35 14.64 20.66
N GLN A 55 5.23 14.02 19.88
CA GLN A 55 6.69 14.00 20.09
C GLN A 55 7.42 15.05 19.24
N GLY A 56 6.67 15.98 18.63
CA GLY A 56 7.20 17.00 17.70
C GLY A 56 7.46 16.49 16.29
N GLY A 57 7.00 15.27 15.96
CA GLY A 57 7.08 14.71 14.63
C GLY A 57 6.03 15.26 13.66
N LYS A 58 6.10 14.81 12.40
CA LYS A 58 5.20 15.22 11.31
C LYS A 58 4.30 14.07 10.82
N ASP A 59 4.24 12.96 11.53
CA ASP A 59 3.43 11.81 11.12
C ASP A 59 2.10 11.79 11.90
N PRO A 60 0.96 12.04 11.23
CA PRO A 60 -0.36 12.00 11.86
C PRO A 60 -0.82 10.60 12.27
N GLY A 61 -0.05 9.55 11.95
CA GLY A 61 -0.46 8.16 12.07
C GLY A 61 -1.45 7.74 10.98
N GLY A 62 -1.87 6.49 11.04
CA GLY A 62 -2.78 5.90 10.06
C GLY A 62 -2.69 4.38 10.05
N ILE A 63 -2.84 3.79 8.87
CA ILE A 63 -2.72 2.36 8.60
C ILE A 63 -1.48 2.09 7.74
N THR A 64 -0.70 1.09 8.14
CA THR A 64 0.37 0.48 7.33
C THR A 64 -0.05 -0.94 6.98
N GLY A 65 -0.01 -1.27 5.70
CA GLY A 65 -0.31 -2.60 5.18
C GLY A 65 0.83 -3.15 4.32
N PHE A 66 0.97 -4.47 4.32
CA PHE A 66 1.98 -5.16 3.53
C PHE A 66 1.51 -6.55 3.10
N ILE A 67 1.83 -6.95 1.87
CA ILE A 67 1.67 -8.33 1.39
C ILE A 67 2.95 -8.81 0.70
N VAL A 68 3.38 -10.01 1.07
CA VAL A 68 4.52 -10.66 0.41
C VAL A 68 3.99 -11.44 -0.80
N ILE A 69 4.56 -11.16 -1.96
CA ILE A 69 4.28 -11.87 -3.21
C ILE A 69 5.49 -12.73 -3.60
N ALA A 70 5.30 -13.69 -4.50
CA ALA A 70 6.38 -14.59 -4.93
C ALA A 70 7.58 -13.82 -5.51
N GLU A 71 7.30 -12.66 -6.11
CA GLU A 71 8.29 -11.84 -6.77
C GLU A 71 8.74 -10.61 -5.97
N SER A 72 8.40 -10.49 -4.68
CA SER A 72 8.81 -9.46 -3.69
C SER A 72 7.64 -8.97 -2.80
N HIS A 73 7.07 -7.76 -3.00
CA HIS A 73 6.02 -7.24 -2.11
C HIS A 73 5.17 -6.08 -2.67
N ILE A 74 4.04 -5.83 -1.99
CA ILE A 74 3.25 -4.60 -2.11
C ILE A 74 3.03 -4.01 -0.71
N SER A 75 3.18 -2.70 -0.55
CA SER A 75 2.89 -1.97 0.70
C SER A 75 1.91 -0.83 0.48
N ILE A 76 1.18 -0.47 1.54
CA ILE A 76 0.32 0.72 1.60
C ILE A 76 0.61 1.44 2.92
N HIS A 77 0.81 2.75 2.85
CA HIS A 77 0.93 3.63 4.01
C HIS A 77 -0.10 4.75 3.88
N THR A 78 -1.00 4.86 4.85
CA THR A 78 -2.07 5.85 4.83
C THR A 78 -1.83 6.92 5.88
N PHE A 79 -2.25 8.14 5.53
CA PHE A 79 -2.22 9.32 6.39
C PHE A 79 -3.61 9.93 6.35
N ALA A 80 -4.58 9.27 6.99
CA ALA A 80 -6.00 9.59 6.86
C ALA A 80 -6.33 11.07 7.11
N LYS A 81 -5.74 11.68 8.15
CA LYS A 81 -5.92 13.12 8.47
C LYS A 81 -5.46 14.06 7.33
N ARG A 82 -4.63 13.58 6.41
CA ARG A 82 -4.12 14.32 5.26
C ARG A 82 -4.82 13.94 3.95
N GLY A 83 -5.74 12.99 3.97
CA GLY A 83 -6.35 12.45 2.75
C GLY A 83 -5.30 11.89 1.79
N PHE A 84 -4.21 11.31 2.31
CA PHE A 84 -3.06 10.87 1.53
C PHE A 84 -2.75 9.39 1.78
N ALA A 85 -2.37 8.68 0.72
CA ALA A 85 -1.82 7.33 0.80
C ALA A 85 -0.63 7.18 -0.15
N SER A 86 0.37 6.42 0.28
CA SER A 86 1.54 6.01 -0.50
C SER A 86 1.51 4.51 -0.66
N ILE A 87 1.76 4.03 -1.88
CA ILE A 87 1.75 2.61 -2.23
C ILE A 87 3.04 2.27 -2.95
N ASP A 88 3.69 1.18 -2.54
CA ASP A 88 4.82 0.60 -3.27
C ASP A 88 4.43 -0.76 -3.85
N VAL A 89 4.67 -0.95 -5.13
CA VAL A 89 4.63 -2.25 -5.80
C VAL A 89 6.04 -2.56 -6.26
N TYR A 90 6.68 -3.53 -5.61
CA TYR A 90 8.01 -4.00 -6.01
C TYR A 90 7.94 -5.47 -6.44
N SER A 91 8.39 -5.74 -7.67
CA SER A 91 8.33 -7.07 -8.27
C SER A 91 9.54 -7.38 -9.14
N CYS A 92 10.07 -8.60 -9.04
CA CYS A 92 11.08 -9.14 -9.95
C CYS A 92 10.51 -9.53 -11.33
N LYS A 93 9.20 -9.75 -11.43
CA LYS A 93 8.46 -9.99 -12.69
C LYS A 93 7.88 -8.66 -13.17
N GLU A 94 8.03 -8.38 -14.47
CA GLU A 94 7.39 -7.22 -15.11
C GLU A 94 5.86 -7.30 -14.98
N PHE A 95 5.23 -6.16 -14.74
CA PHE A 95 3.78 -6.04 -14.61
C PHE A 95 3.29 -4.79 -15.32
N ASN A 96 2.01 -4.79 -15.70
CA ASN A 96 1.40 -3.66 -16.36
C ASN A 96 1.12 -2.53 -15.34
N THR A 97 1.89 -1.45 -15.42
CA THR A 97 1.75 -0.30 -14.53
C THR A 97 0.45 0.49 -14.73
N GLU A 98 -0.21 0.38 -15.88
CA GLU A 98 -1.53 0.99 -16.09
C GLU A 98 -2.61 0.24 -15.30
N ASN A 99 -2.48 -1.07 -15.14
CA ASN A 99 -3.41 -1.84 -14.29
C ASN A 99 -3.29 -1.40 -12.83
N ALA A 100 -2.10 -0.99 -12.38
CA ALA A 100 -1.86 -0.55 -11.02
C ALA A 100 -2.63 0.72 -10.63
N LYS A 101 -3.19 1.47 -11.59
CA LYS A 101 -4.05 2.64 -11.32
C LYS A 101 -5.50 2.28 -11.03
N ASN A 102 -5.88 1.01 -11.17
CA ASN A 102 -7.28 0.57 -11.13
C ASN A 102 -7.69 -0.06 -9.79
N PHE A 103 -6.84 -0.02 -8.77
CA PHE A 103 -7.17 -0.39 -7.40
C PHE A 103 -7.03 0.83 -6.48
#